data_AF-A0A840EPJ3-F1
#
_entry.id   AF-A0A840EPJ3-F1
#
_cell.length_a   1.000
_cell.length_b   1.000
_cell.length_c   1.000
_cell.angle_alpha   90.00
_cell.angle_beta   90.00
_cell.angle_gamma   90.00
#
_symmetry.space_group_name_H-M   'P 1'
#
loop_
_entity.id
_entity.type
_entity.pdbx_description
1 polymer ?
#
loop_
_entity_poly.entity_id
_entity_poly.type
_entity_poly.pdbx_seq_one_letter_code
_entity_poly.pdbx_strand_id
1 'polypeptide(L)'
;MNKDLTTSDLHRKNILNNNYALEIIYDEISFPGVMFENKYRFTKKQVAEFFEIDERTVERYIENNKTEFEESGYEILTGNRLKDFKLAYGADTNVGTIDGSLKKTSVLGVFTFRTFLNIGMILTESEKAKLLRAFILDIVIDAINQKLGGNTKYINQREEEFLSSALKEHNYRQEFTNALDSYVESNKFKYAQLTNKVYKSIFKENAKEYRQILKLKDKESVRSTMYSEVLDLISSYENGFADFLKKHSEKLNRKLRLSETNALFDHFESITNSIYEPLREKVRGLMASRDMAFRDALHEKLKNYITHLSTEEFDKFLGEKSMDLEERILNNIDVFKRLKNR
;
A
#
# COMPACT_ATOMS: atom_id res chain seq x y z
N MET A 1 14.52 -2.77 -7.78
CA MET A 1 14.97 -1.35 -7.90
C MET A 1 15.83 -1.05 -6.68
N ASN A 2 16.90 -0.25 -6.76
CA ASN A 2 17.70 0.02 -5.57
C ASN A 2 16.88 0.92 -4.63
N LYS A 3 16.39 0.36 -3.51
CA LYS A 3 15.60 1.08 -2.50
C LYS A 3 16.54 1.93 -1.66
N ASP A 4 17.05 3.01 -2.26
CA ASP A 4 17.95 3.91 -1.55
C ASP A 4 17.15 4.73 -0.52
N LEU A 5 17.23 4.27 0.72
CA LEU A 5 16.54 4.90 1.85
C LEU A 5 17.11 6.27 2.19
N THR A 6 18.32 6.60 1.75
CA THR A 6 18.92 7.92 2.04
C THR A 6 18.26 9.03 1.23
N THR A 7 17.72 8.72 0.06
CA THR A 7 17.13 9.69 -0.88
C THR A 7 15.61 9.57 -1.00
N SER A 8 15.02 8.40 -0.70
CA SER A 8 13.60 8.16 -0.93
C SER A 8 12.72 8.27 0.32
N ASP A 9 12.06 9.42 0.51
CA ASP A 9 11.01 9.63 1.54
C ASP A 9 9.87 8.60 1.41
N LEU A 10 9.44 8.33 0.18
CA LEU A 10 8.40 7.37 -0.13
C LEU A 10 8.69 5.97 0.44
N HIS A 11 9.90 5.45 0.23
CA HIS A 11 10.29 4.14 0.74
C HIS A 11 10.41 4.15 2.27
N ARG A 12 10.96 5.21 2.86
CA ARG A 12 11.04 5.36 4.32
C ARG A 12 9.65 5.36 4.94
N LYS A 13 8.71 6.15 4.42
CA LYS A 13 7.32 6.18 4.90
C LYS A 13 6.64 4.83 4.82
N ASN A 14 6.82 4.09 3.72
CA ASN A 14 6.29 2.73 3.59
C ASN A 14 6.84 1.79 4.67
N ILE A 15 8.14 1.85 4.96
CA ILE A 15 8.77 1.05 6.02
C ILE A 15 8.20 1.44 7.39
N LEU A 16 8.15 2.74 7.67
CA LEU A 16 7.65 3.26 8.94
C LEU A 16 6.17 2.99 9.14
N ASN A 17 5.37 2.82 8.10
CA ASN A 17 3.94 2.52 8.20
C ASN A 17 3.64 1.01 8.28
N ASN A 18 4.63 0.14 8.07
CA ASN A 18 4.48 -1.29 8.20
C ASN A 18 4.69 -1.73 9.66
N ASN A 19 3.62 -1.72 10.45
CA ASN A 19 3.65 -2.11 11.87
C ASN A 19 4.28 -3.48 12.10
N TYR A 20 3.92 -4.46 11.26
CA TYR A 20 4.41 -5.82 11.39
C TYR A 20 5.94 -5.90 11.23
N ALA A 21 6.50 -5.18 10.25
CA ALA A 21 7.95 -5.09 10.11
C ALA A 21 8.59 -4.31 11.27
N LEU A 22 7.95 -3.24 11.75
CA LEU A 22 8.46 -2.45 12.87
C LEU A 22 8.56 -3.25 14.17
N GLU A 23 7.61 -4.14 14.44
CA GLU A 23 7.65 -5.04 15.61
C GLU A 23 8.87 -5.96 15.55
N ILE A 24 9.10 -6.61 14.40
CA ILE A 24 10.27 -7.48 14.19
C ILE A 24 11.59 -6.68 14.34
N ILE A 25 11.65 -5.48 13.74
CA ILE A 25 12.83 -4.60 13.84
C ILE A 25 13.06 -4.16 15.29
N TYR A 26 12.00 -3.89 16.04
CA TYR A 26 12.09 -3.47 17.44
C TYR A 26 12.66 -4.59 18.32
N ASP A 27 12.14 -5.81 18.19
CA ASP A 27 12.58 -6.96 18.98
C ASP A 27 14.05 -7.28 18.75
N GLU A 28 14.51 -7.24 17.49
CA GLU A 28 15.89 -7.54 17.14
C GLU A 28 16.90 -6.46 17.56
N ILE A 29 16.54 -5.18 17.43
CA ILE A 29 17.45 -4.07 17.82
C ILE A 29 17.49 -3.93 19.35
N SER A 30 16.35 -4.13 20.03
CA SER A 30 16.24 -4.02 21.49
C SER A 30 16.88 -2.73 22.05
N PHE A 31 16.64 -1.59 21.39
CA PHE A 31 17.23 -0.31 21.79
C PHE A 31 16.59 0.20 23.09
N PRO A 32 17.36 0.43 24.17
CA PRO A 32 16.80 0.80 25.47
C PRO A 32 16.16 2.20 25.42
N GLY A 33 14.84 2.23 25.53
CA GLY A 33 14.05 3.45 25.57
C GLY A 33 13.54 3.74 26.98
N VAL A 34 13.13 4.98 27.21
CA VAL A 34 12.47 5.38 28.45
C VAL A 34 10.97 5.29 28.26
N MET A 35 10.27 4.56 29.13
CA MET A 35 8.82 4.48 29.09
C MET A 35 8.21 5.82 29.54
N PHE A 36 7.54 6.52 28.63
CA PHE A 36 6.88 7.80 28.90
C PHE A 36 5.56 7.90 28.15
N GLU A 37 4.47 8.25 28.84
CA GLU A 37 3.13 8.33 28.25
C GLU A 37 2.73 7.03 27.49
N ASN A 38 3.04 5.87 28.08
CA ASN A 38 2.82 4.53 27.50
C ASN A 38 3.55 4.26 26.19
N LYS A 39 4.60 5.02 25.87
CA LYS A 39 5.43 4.82 24.68
C LYS A 39 6.90 4.91 25.05
N TYR A 40 7.73 4.10 24.39
CA TYR A 40 9.17 4.26 24.49
C TYR A 40 9.61 5.55 23.77
N ARG A 41 10.46 6.31 24.47
CA ARG A 41 11.05 7.56 24.01
C ARG A 41 12.56 7.49 24.13
N PHE A 42 13.24 8.07 23.15
CA PHE A 42 14.68 8.13 23.08
C PHE A 42 15.14 9.59 23.09
N THR A 43 16.23 9.86 23.77
CA THR A 43 16.84 11.19 23.78
C THR A 43 17.80 11.36 22.61
N LYS A 44 18.01 12.60 22.19
CA LYS A 44 19.02 12.94 21.18
C LYS A 44 20.41 12.34 21.49
N LYS A 45 20.80 12.33 22.76
CA LYS A 45 22.08 11.76 23.21
C LYS A 45 22.15 10.25 22.93
N GLN A 46 21.12 9.50 23.30
CA GLN A 46 21.04 8.05 22.99
C GLN A 46 21.11 7.78 21.48
N VAL A 47 20.42 8.60 20.67
CA VAL A 47 20.47 8.48 19.21
C VAL A 47 21.88 8.74 18.67
N ALA A 48 22.53 9.82 19.13
CA ALA A 48 23.89 10.17 18.74
C ALA A 48 24.91 9.09 19.12
N GLU A 49 24.80 8.55 20.34
CA GLU A 49 25.64 7.44 20.83
C GLU A 49 25.45 6.17 20.00
N PHE A 50 24.20 5.80 19.67
CA PHE A 50 23.91 4.59 18.87
C PHE A 50 24.52 4.67 17.47
N PHE A 51 24.40 5.82 16.81
CA PHE A 51 24.91 6.02 15.46
C PHE A 51 26.38 6.44 15.40
N GLU A 52 27.05 6.60 16.54
CA GLU A 52 28.44 7.04 16.64
C GLU A 52 28.68 8.39 15.92
N ILE A 53 27.77 9.35 16.14
CA ILE A 53 27.83 10.70 15.56
C ILE A 53 27.69 11.79 16.62
N ASP A 54 28.07 13.02 16.28
CA ASP A 54 27.83 14.16 17.15
C ASP A 54 26.34 14.52 17.26
N GLU A 55 25.91 14.98 18.45
CA GLU A 55 24.55 15.49 18.65
C GLU A 55 24.20 16.64 17.68
N ARG A 56 25.19 17.44 17.26
CA ARG A 56 25.01 18.51 16.25
C ARG A 56 24.64 17.96 14.89
N THR A 57 25.17 16.78 14.52
CA THR A 57 24.82 16.11 13.28
C THR A 57 23.36 15.67 13.32
N VAL A 58 22.91 15.12 14.45
CA VAL A 58 21.49 14.78 14.67
C VAL A 58 20.59 16.00 14.51
N GLU A 59 20.93 17.14 15.13
CA GLU A 59 20.18 18.40 14.99
C GLU A 59 20.08 18.86 13.54
N ARG A 60 21.22 18.86 12.81
CA ARG A 60 21.27 19.23 11.39
C ARG A 60 20.30 18.40 10.53
N TYR A 61 20.21 17.09 10.77
CA TYR A 61 19.29 16.23 10.01
C TYR A 61 17.82 16.47 10.36
N ILE A 62 17.51 16.76 11.63
CA ILE A 62 16.16 17.13 12.06
C ILE A 62 15.75 18.45 11.42
N GLU A 63 16.61 19.46 11.43
CA GLU A 63 16.33 20.77 10.85
C GLU A 63 16.07 20.68 9.34
N ASN A 64 16.89 19.91 8.63
CA ASN A 64 16.76 19.72 7.18
C ASN A 64 15.54 18.91 6.76
N ASN A 65 14.97 18.08 7.65
CA ASN A 65 13.86 17.16 7.35
C ASN A 65 12.70 17.29 8.36
N LYS A 66 12.49 18.51 8.88
CA LYS A 66 11.61 18.75 10.04
C LYS A 66 10.23 18.12 9.92
N THR A 67 9.57 18.28 8.77
CA THR A 67 8.23 17.74 8.53
C THR A 67 8.19 16.23 8.63
N GLU A 68 9.19 15.54 8.05
CA GLU A 68 9.29 14.08 8.07
C GLU A 68 9.57 13.55 9.48
N PHE A 69 10.41 14.27 10.24
CA PHE A 69 10.70 13.93 11.64
C PHE A 69 9.47 14.08 12.53
N GLU A 70 8.74 15.18 12.42
CA GLU A 70 7.49 15.41 13.16
C GLU A 70 6.44 14.33 12.81
N GLU A 71 6.26 14.01 11.52
CA GLU A 71 5.37 12.93 11.06
C GLU A 71 5.78 11.56 11.63
N SER A 72 7.08 11.28 11.70
CA SER A 72 7.61 10.04 12.29
C SER A 72 7.58 10.03 13.83
N GLY A 73 7.18 11.12 14.48
CA GLY A 73 6.98 11.21 15.93
C GLY A 73 8.13 11.86 16.73
N TYR A 74 8.94 12.70 16.10
CA TYR A 74 9.83 13.62 16.83
C TYR A 74 8.99 14.68 17.54
N GLU A 75 9.22 14.89 18.84
CA GLU A 75 8.55 15.93 19.60
C GLU A 75 9.51 16.65 20.54
N ILE A 76 9.19 17.91 20.86
CA ILE A 76 9.96 18.72 21.80
C ILE A 76 9.18 18.83 23.12
N LEU A 77 9.76 18.27 24.18
CA LEU A 77 9.22 18.34 25.53
C LEU A 77 9.64 19.63 26.22
N THR A 78 8.68 20.32 26.82
CA THR A 78 8.88 21.55 27.60
C THR A 78 7.99 21.56 28.85
N GLY A 79 8.30 22.45 29.79
CA GLY A 79 7.45 22.69 30.97
C GLY A 79 7.24 21.46 31.85
N ASN A 80 5.98 21.15 32.16
CA ASN A 80 5.62 20.04 33.06
C ASN A 80 5.88 18.66 32.43
N ARG A 81 5.55 18.45 31.13
CA ARG A 81 5.83 17.18 30.43
C ARG A 81 7.32 16.81 30.50
N LEU A 82 8.20 17.81 30.40
CA LEU A 82 9.64 17.59 30.54
C LEU A 82 10.04 17.18 31.98
N LYS A 83 9.41 17.73 33.01
CA LYS A 83 9.67 17.32 34.40
C LYS A 83 9.26 15.86 34.61
N ASP A 84 8.09 15.49 34.10
CA ASP A 84 7.57 14.13 34.20
C ASP A 84 8.46 13.13 33.45
N PHE A 85 8.94 13.50 32.26
CA PHE A 85 9.91 12.69 31.52
C PHE A 85 11.22 12.50 32.28
N LYS A 86 11.76 13.54 32.91
CA LYS A 86 12.99 13.44 33.71
C LYS A 86 12.82 12.51 34.93
N LEU A 87 11.64 12.47 35.53
CA LEU A 87 11.32 11.54 36.61
C LEU A 87 11.29 10.09 36.10
N ALA A 88 10.62 9.85 34.97
CA ALA A 88 10.59 8.53 34.33
C ALA A 88 11.99 8.06 33.93
N TYR A 89 12.79 8.94 33.32
CA TYR A 89 14.18 8.65 32.93
C TYR A 89 15.01 8.15 34.11
N GLY A 90 14.93 8.83 35.27
CA GLY A 90 15.69 8.48 36.46
C GLY A 90 15.20 7.24 37.21
N ALA A 91 13.98 6.77 36.95
CA ALA A 91 13.41 5.57 37.56
C ALA A 91 13.66 4.30 36.72
N ASP A 92 13.68 4.42 35.38
CA ASP A 92 13.74 3.30 34.44
C ASP A 92 15.18 2.90 34.08
N THR A 93 16.12 3.86 34.08
CA THR A 93 17.54 3.54 33.93
C THR A 93 18.14 3.18 35.29
N ASN A 94 18.45 1.89 35.49
CA ASN A 94 19.23 1.35 36.62
C ASN A 94 20.70 1.85 36.64
N VAL A 95 20.93 3.07 36.13
CA VAL A 95 22.21 3.78 36.05
C VAL A 95 22.10 4.94 37.03
N GLY A 96 22.81 4.84 38.15
CA GLY A 96 22.73 5.73 39.32
C GLY A 96 23.18 7.17 39.12
N THR A 97 22.88 7.82 37.99
CA THR A 97 23.01 9.26 37.81
C THR A 97 22.27 9.69 36.54
N ILE A 98 21.12 10.36 36.70
CA ILE A 98 20.54 11.18 35.62
C ILE A 98 21.66 12.09 35.10
N ASP A 99 21.94 12.02 33.80
CA ASP A 99 22.95 12.85 33.14
C ASP A 99 22.79 14.31 33.60
N GLY A 100 23.89 14.92 34.05
CA GLY A 100 23.89 16.29 34.56
C GLY A 100 23.40 17.31 33.52
N SER A 101 23.54 16.98 32.23
CA SER A 101 23.01 17.75 31.11
C SER A 101 21.46 17.78 31.12
N LEU A 102 20.81 16.61 31.26
CA LEU A 102 19.35 16.46 31.30
C LEU A 102 18.74 17.21 32.49
N LYS A 103 19.41 17.29 33.64
CA LYS A 103 18.90 18.03 34.81
C LYS A 103 18.72 19.53 34.53
N LYS A 104 19.65 20.17 33.80
CA LYS A 104 19.68 21.62 33.59
C LYS A 104 18.88 22.11 32.39
N THR A 105 18.51 21.22 31.47
CA THR A 105 17.84 21.59 30.22
C THR A 105 16.36 21.97 30.42
N SER A 106 15.91 23.06 29.80
CA SER A 106 14.52 23.54 29.81
C SER A 106 13.67 23.04 28.63
N VAL A 107 14.32 22.50 27.58
CA VAL A 107 13.71 22.02 26.33
C VAL A 107 14.43 20.76 25.85
N LEU A 108 13.71 19.66 25.64
CA LEU A 108 14.31 18.38 25.23
C LEU A 108 13.61 17.79 24.00
N GLY A 109 14.36 17.54 22.93
CA GLY A 109 13.87 16.74 21.80
C GLY A 109 13.87 15.25 22.16
N VAL A 110 12.73 14.59 21.94
CA VAL A 110 12.57 13.15 22.11
C VAL A 110 12.08 12.49 20.83
N PHE A 111 12.52 11.25 20.64
CA PHE A 111 12.30 10.45 19.45
C PHE A 111 11.40 9.27 19.81
N THR A 112 10.49 8.90 18.93
CA THR A 112 9.89 7.55 18.99
C THR A 112 10.81 6.54 18.31
N PHE A 113 10.48 5.25 18.40
CA PHE A 113 11.21 4.23 17.66
C PHE A 113 11.16 4.46 16.14
N ARG A 114 10.02 4.92 15.61
CA ARG A 114 9.88 5.28 14.19
C ARG A 114 10.83 6.41 13.81
N THR A 115 10.92 7.44 14.65
CA THR A 115 11.84 8.57 14.43
C THR A 115 13.31 8.13 14.49
N PHE A 116 13.63 7.22 15.42
CA PHE A 116 14.97 6.62 15.54
C PHE A 116 15.35 5.81 14.30
N LEU A 117 14.44 5.01 13.76
CA LEU A 117 14.70 4.33 12.49
C LEU A 117 14.80 5.32 11.33
N ASN A 118 13.96 6.36 11.33
CA ASN A 118 13.96 7.36 10.26
C ASN A 118 15.30 8.08 10.14
N ILE A 119 15.87 8.54 11.26
CA ILE A 119 17.19 9.16 11.24
C ILE A 119 18.27 8.18 10.75
N GLY A 120 18.24 6.93 11.17
CA GLY A 120 19.15 5.90 10.67
C GLY A 120 19.00 5.62 9.18
N MET A 121 17.80 5.79 8.62
CA MET A 121 17.56 5.66 7.18
C MET A 121 18.10 6.85 6.37
N ILE A 122 18.16 8.05 6.95
CA ILE A 122 18.63 9.27 6.27
C ILE A 122 20.14 9.49 6.45
N LEU A 123 20.72 9.05 7.57
CA LEU A 123 22.12 9.29 7.93
C LEU A 123 23.11 8.63 6.95
N THR A 124 23.83 9.43 6.16
CA THR A 124 24.79 8.92 5.17
C THR A 124 26.18 8.66 5.74
N GLU A 125 26.56 9.36 6.82
CA GLU A 125 27.94 9.42 7.32
C GLU A 125 28.24 8.44 8.47
N SER A 126 27.28 7.60 8.86
CA SER A 126 27.42 6.62 9.95
C SER A 126 27.44 5.19 9.41
N GLU A 127 28.49 4.43 9.76
CA GLU A 127 28.55 2.99 9.44
C GLU A 127 27.45 2.21 10.18
N LYS A 128 27.10 2.60 11.42
CA LYS A 128 25.96 2.03 12.15
C LYS A 128 24.64 2.26 11.42
N ALA A 129 24.43 3.48 10.88
CA ALA A 129 23.25 3.78 10.09
C ALA A 129 23.20 2.96 8.78
N LYS A 130 24.35 2.74 8.15
CA LYS A 130 24.46 1.88 6.95
C LYS A 130 24.09 0.43 7.23
N LEU A 131 24.60 -0.14 8.34
CA LEU A 131 24.23 -1.48 8.79
C LEU A 131 22.73 -1.56 9.12
N LEU A 132 22.20 -0.56 9.83
CA LEU A 132 20.78 -0.48 10.14
C LEU A 132 19.91 -0.45 8.88
N ARG A 133 20.28 0.32 7.84
CA ARG A 133 19.54 0.34 6.57
C ARG A 133 19.49 -1.00 5.88
N ALA A 134 20.63 -1.70 5.80
CA ALA A 134 20.68 -3.03 5.20
C ALA A 134 19.76 -3.99 5.98
N PHE A 135 19.88 -3.98 7.31
CA PHE A 135 19.07 -4.78 8.20
C PHE A 135 17.56 -4.52 8.08
N ILE A 136 17.14 -3.25 8.03
CA ILE A 136 15.74 -2.87 7.83
C ILE A 136 15.23 -3.40 6.49
N LEU A 137 16.00 -3.26 5.41
CA LEU A 137 15.59 -3.71 4.08
C LEU A 137 15.40 -5.24 4.06
N ASP A 138 16.30 -5.98 4.70
CA ASP A 138 16.22 -7.43 4.82
C ASP A 138 14.97 -7.85 5.59
N ILE A 139 14.72 -7.25 6.77
CA ILE A 139 13.50 -7.56 7.54
C ILE A 139 12.24 -7.21 6.78
N VAL A 140 12.18 -6.08 6.09
CA VAL A 140 10.96 -5.70 5.36
C VAL A 140 10.66 -6.69 4.24
N ILE A 141 11.70 -7.21 3.56
CA ILE A 141 11.55 -8.26 2.55
C ILE A 141 11.07 -9.57 3.22
N ASP A 142 11.71 -9.96 4.31
CA ASP A 142 11.39 -11.21 5.01
C ASP A 142 10.03 -11.19 5.68
N ALA A 143 9.63 -10.07 6.29
CA ALA A 143 8.32 -9.89 6.91
C ALA A 143 7.19 -10.04 5.88
N ILE A 144 7.34 -9.43 4.71
CA ILE A 144 6.40 -9.60 3.60
C ILE A 144 6.36 -11.08 3.17
N ASN A 145 7.52 -11.73 3.01
CA ASN A 145 7.57 -13.12 2.58
C ASN A 145 6.99 -14.10 3.61
N GLN A 146 7.30 -13.92 4.89
CA GLN A 146 6.85 -14.75 6.01
C GLN A 146 5.33 -14.67 6.15
N LYS A 147 4.76 -13.46 6.09
CA LYS A 147 3.31 -13.27 6.20
C LYS A 147 2.55 -13.81 4.98
N LEU A 148 3.18 -13.80 3.81
CA LEU A 148 2.56 -14.19 2.53
C LEU A 148 2.92 -15.60 2.05
N GLY A 149 3.69 -16.37 2.83
CA GLY A 149 4.14 -17.70 2.43
C GLY A 149 4.93 -17.71 1.11
N GLY A 150 5.62 -16.61 0.78
CA GLY A 150 6.40 -16.44 -0.44
C GLY A 150 5.60 -16.13 -1.72
N ASN A 151 4.27 -15.93 -1.65
CA ASN A 151 3.45 -15.61 -2.82
C ASN A 151 2.85 -14.19 -2.79
N THR A 152 3.67 -13.19 -3.11
CA THR A 152 3.26 -11.78 -3.13
C THR A 152 2.25 -11.44 -4.23
N LYS A 153 2.16 -12.27 -5.30
CA LYS A 153 1.25 -12.04 -6.44
C LYS A 153 -0.22 -11.99 -6.02
N TYR A 154 -0.60 -12.76 -4.99
CA TYR A 154 -1.99 -12.89 -4.55
C TYR A 154 -2.27 -12.24 -3.20
N ILE A 155 -1.44 -11.27 -2.78
CA ILE A 155 -1.66 -10.53 -1.53
C ILE A 155 -3.05 -9.89 -1.43
N ASN A 156 -3.60 -9.45 -2.56
CA ASN A 156 -4.95 -8.91 -2.68
C ASN A 156 -6.03 -9.85 -2.11
N GLN A 157 -5.81 -11.17 -2.14
CA GLN A 157 -6.80 -12.14 -1.69
C GLN A 157 -6.96 -12.19 -0.16
N ARG A 158 -6.00 -11.60 0.56
CA ARG A 158 -5.98 -11.54 2.03
C ARG A 158 -6.86 -10.43 2.59
N GLU A 159 -7.27 -9.48 1.76
CA GLU A 159 -8.20 -8.41 2.11
C GLU A 159 -9.62 -8.96 2.28
N GLU A 160 -10.33 -8.54 3.34
CA GLU A 160 -11.68 -9.00 3.68
C GLU A 160 -12.69 -8.92 2.51
N GLU A 161 -12.73 -7.77 1.82
CA GLU A 161 -13.70 -7.50 0.76
C GLU A 161 -13.42 -8.25 -0.55
N PHE A 162 -12.20 -8.81 -0.72
CA PHE A 162 -11.75 -9.38 -1.99
C PHE A 162 -12.71 -10.41 -2.56
N LEU A 163 -13.18 -11.34 -1.73
CA LEU A 163 -14.08 -12.41 -2.18
C LEU A 163 -15.40 -11.85 -2.72
N SER A 164 -15.92 -10.79 -2.09
CA SER A 164 -17.15 -10.15 -2.53
C SER A 164 -16.98 -9.45 -3.88
N SER A 165 -15.89 -8.70 -4.06
CA SER A 165 -15.58 -8.00 -5.32
C SER A 165 -15.22 -8.98 -6.43
N ALA A 166 -14.53 -10.08 -6.13
CA ALA A 166 -14.24 -11.14 -7.10
C ALA A 166 -15.51 -11.85 -7.60
N LEU A 167 -16.48 -12.12 -6.72
CA LEU A 167 -17.76 -12.71 -7.12
C LEU A 167 -18.59 -11.74 -7.97
N LYS A 168 -18.65 -10.46 -7.59
CA LYS A 168 -19.30 -9.41 -8.40
C LYS A 168 -18.66 -9.31 -9.78
N GLU A 169 -17.34 -9.25 -9.84
CA GLU A 169 -16.60 -9.17 -11.09
C GLU A 169 -16.90 -10.35 -12.00
N HIS A 170 -16.93 -11.57 -11.47
CA HIS A 170 -17.29 -12.75 -12.26
C HIS A 170 -18.69 -12.62 -12.88
N ASN A 171 -19.68 -12.17 -12.10
CA ASN A 171 -21.05 -12.00 -12.58
C ASN A 171 -21.16 -10.88 -13.64
N TYR A 172 -20.60 -9.70 -13.37
CA TYR A 172 -20.65 -8.58 -14.31
C TYR A 172 -19.82 -8.83 -15.58
N ARG A 173 -18.74 -9.62 -15.48
CA ARG A 173 -18.02 -10.12 -16.65
C ARG A 173 -18.94 -10.97 -17.53
N GLN A 174 -19.72 -11.89 -16.94
CA GLN A 174 -20.65 -12.72 -17.70
C GLN A 174 -21.73 -11.87 -18.37
N GLU A 175 -22.32 -10.91 -17.65
CA GLU A 175 -23.29 -9.96 -18.21
C GLU A 175 -22.71 -9.19 -19.40
N PHE A 176 -21.48 -8.69 -19.25
CA PHE A 176 -20.79 -7.99 -20.33
C PHE A 176 -20.56 -8.89 -21.54
N THR A 177 -20.04 -10.11 -21.36
CA THR A 177 -19.85 -11.05 -22.49
C THR A 177 -21.17 -11.42 -23.16
N ASN A 178 -22.24 -11.63 -22.38
CA ASN A 178 -23.57 -11.93 -22.90
C ASN A 178 -24.15 -10.76 -23.70
N ALA A 179 -23.92 -9.52 -23.26
CA ALA A 179 -24.29 -8.33 -24.00
C ALA A 179 -23.51 -8.23 -25.33
N LEU A 180 -22.21 -8.54 -25.32
CA LEU A 180 -21.42 -8.60 -26.56
C LEU A 180 -21.92 -9.67 -27.53
N ASP A 181 -22.48 -10.78 -27.04
CA ASP A 181 -23.06 -11.82 -27.89
C ASP A 181 -24.44 -11.46 -28.44
N SER A 182 -25.24 -10.80 -27.62
CA SER A 182 -26.60 -10.42 -27.96
C SER A 182 -26.62 -9.23 -28.92
N TYR A 183 -25.74 -8.25 -28.73
CA TYR A 183 -25.85 -6.93 -29.35
C TYR A 183 -24.73 -6.57 -30.32
N VAL A 184 -23.65 -7.36 -30.41
CA VAL A 184 -22.55 -7.14 -31.37
C VAL A 184 -22.52 -8.29 -32.37
N GLU A 185 -22.27 -7.95 -33.64
CA GLU A 185 -22.03 -8.94 -34.68
C GLU A 185 -20.87 -9.88 -34.30
N SER A 186 -20.93 -11.12 -34.80
CA SER A 186 -19.91 -12.11 -34.51
C SER A 186 -18.55 -11.68 -35.07
N ASN A 187 -17.55 -11.57 -34.20
CA ASN A 187 -16.19 -11.23 -34.56
C ASN A 187 -15.22 -11.90 -33.58
N LYS A 188 -14.16 -12.54 -34.09
CA LYS A 188 -13.15 -13.25 -33.29
C LYS A 188 -12.44 -12.37 -32.25
N PHE A 189 -12.36 -11.07 -32.51
CA PHE A 189 -11.59 -10.12 -31.70
C PHE A 189 -12.43 -9.27 -30.75
N LYS A 190 -13.78 -9.37 -30.79
CA LYS A 190 -14.65 -8.43 -30.05
C LYS A 190 -14.38 -8.41 -28.55
N TYR A 191 -14.20 -9.58 -27.93
CA TYR A 191 -13.94 -9.67 -26.50
C TYR A 191 -12.58 -9.07 -26.12
N ALA A 192 -11.51 -9.48 -26.83
CA ALA A 192 -10.17 -9.00 -26.56
C ALA A 192 -10.05 -7.49 -26.76
N GLN A 193 -10.66 -6.94 -27.81
CA GLN A 193 -10.59 -5.51 -28.11
C GLN A 193 -11.38 -4.68 -27.10
N LEU A 194 -12.61 -5.07 -26.78
CA LEU A 194 -13.47 -4.29 -25.89
C LEU A 194 -13.04 -4.42 -24.42
N THR A 195 -12.60 -5.60 -23.98
CA THR A 195 -11.95 -5.73 -22.66
C THR A 195 -10.69 -4.86 -22.59
N ASN A 196 -9.84 -4.84 -23.63
CA ASN A 196 -8.66 -3.97 -23.62
C ASN A 196 -9.01 -2.47 -23.58
N LYS A 197 -10.14 -2.06 -24.15
CA LYS A 197 -10.63 -0.67 -24.03
C LYS A 197 -10.98 -0.33 -22.57
N VAL A 198 -11.66 -1.22 -21.85
CA VAL A 198 -11.92 -1.05 -20.40
C VAL A 198 -10.61 -0.88 -19.63
N TYR A 199 -9.62 -1.73 -19.88
CA TYR A 199 -8.33 -1.66 -19.19
C TYR A 199 -7.58 -0.36 -19.50
N LYS A 200 -7.53 0.05 -20.77
CA LYS A 200 -6.88 1.30 -21.17
C LYS A 200 -7.55 2.52 -20.55
N SER A 201 -8.88 2.54 -20.49
CA SER A 201 -9.63 3.62 -19.85
C SER A 201 -9.29 3.74 -18.37
N ILE A 202 -9.27 2.60 -17.66
CA ILE A 202 -9.00 2.58 -16.21
C ILE A 202 -7.51 2.82 -15.91
N PHE A 203 -6.58 2.08 -16.52
CA PHE A 203 -5.18 2.00 -16.09
C PHE A 203 -4.17 2.71 -17.00
N LYS A 204 -4.56 3.25 -18.17
CA LYS A 204 -3.62 3.73 -19.22
C LYS A 204 -2.69 2.63 -19.79
N GLU A 205 -2.82 1.41 -19.30
CA GLU A 205 -2.14 0.19 -19.74
C GLU A 205 -3.13 -0.90 -20.13
N ASN A 206 -2.66 -1.94 -20.78
CA ASN A 206 -3.48 -3.09 -21.17
C ASN A 206 -3.15 -4.33 -20.31
N ALA A 207 -3.99 -5.36 -20.43
CA ALA A 207 -3.83 -6.59 -19.64
C ALA A 207 -2.48 -7.32 -19.90
N LYS A 208 -1.90 -7.18 -21.10
CA LYS A 208 -0.61 -7.79 -21.46
C LYS A 208 0.55 -7.08 -20.77
N GLU A 209 0.54 -5.75 -20.73
CA GLU A 209 1.51 -4.94 -20.01
C GLU A 209 1.47 -5.27 -18.52
N TYR A 210 0.28 -5.30 -17.92
CA TYR A 210 0.14 -5.67 -16.50
C TYR A 210 0.61 -7.10 -16.20
N ARG A 211 0.33 -8.05 -17.10
CA ARG A 211 0.83 -9.42 -17.00
C ARG A 211 2.36 -9.49 -16.94
N GLN A 212 3.04 -8.64 -17.73
CA GLN A 212 4.50 -8.57 -17.75
C GLN A 212 5.05 -7.96 -16.46
N ILE A 213 4.41 -6.90 -15.94
CA ILE A 213 4.77 -6.24 -14.69
C ILE A 213 4.78 -7.26 -13.53
N LEU A 214 3.72 -8.06 -13.40
CA LEU A 214 3.62 -9.08 -12.34
C LEU A 214 4.27 -10.43 -12.69
N LYS A 215 4.93 -10.55 -13.85
CA LYS A 215 5.57 -11.80 -14.32
C LYS A 215 4.62 -13.00 -14.21
N LEU A 216 3.38 -12.85 -14.70
CA LEU A 216 2.40 -13.94 -14.64
C LEU A 216 2.62 -14.95 -15.76
N LYS A 217 2.34 -16.23 -15.48
CA LYS A 217 2.35 -17.30 -16.47
C LYS A 217 1.15 -17.18 -17.42
N ASP A 218 1.22 -17.82 -18.60
CA ASP A 218 0.17 -17.69 -19.63
C ASP A 218 -1.23 -18.10 -19.16
N LYS A 219 -1.31 -19.12 -18.28
CA LYS A 219 -2.55 -19.64 -17.70
C LYS A 219 -3.01 -18.88 -16.44
N GLU A 220 -2.19 -17.98 -15.91
CA GLU A 220 -2.54 -17.21 -14.72
C GLU A 220 -3.56 -16.11 -15.08
N SER A 221 -4.61 -16.03 -14.26
CA SER A 221 -5.63 -14.99 -14.37
C SER A 221 -5.07 -13.66 -13.87
N VAL A 222 -5.18 -12.64 -14.72
CA VAL A 222 -4.85 -11.26 -14.37
C VAL A 222 -5.80 -10.72 -13.30
N ARG A 223 -7.10 -11.03 -13.38
CA ARG A 223 -8.10 -10.48 -12.45
C ARG A 223 -7.94 -11.03 -11.05
N SER A 224 -7.47 -12.27 -10.92
CA SER A 224 -7.21 -12.88 -9.61
C SER A 224 -6.09 -12.19 -8.82
N THR A 225 -5.26 -11.36 -9.46
CA THR A 225 -4.21 -10.55 -8.81
C THR A 225 -4.64 -9.09 -8.59
N MET A 226 -5.84 -8.68 -9.02
CA MET A 226 -6.31 -7.31 -8.85
C MET A 226 -6.95 -7.09 -7.47
N TYR A 227 -6.77 -5.90 -6.91
CA TYR A 227 -7.38 -5.50 -5.63
C TYR A 227 -8.90 -5.30 -5.75
N SER A 228 -9.62 -5.37 -4.63
CA SER A 228 -11.10 -5.28 -4.61
C SER A 228 -11.62 -4.04 -5.32
N GLU A 229 -11.05 -2.86 -5.02
CA GLU A 229 -11.48 -1.58 -5.59
C GLU A 229 -11.25 -1.53 -7.11
N VAL A 230 -10.23 -2.24 -7.59
CA VAL A 230 -9.92 -2.39 -9.01
C VAL A 230 -10.96 -3.26 -9.70
N LEU A 231 -11.32 -4.39 -9.08
CA LEU A 231 -12.33 -5.31 -9.58
C LEU A 231 -13.72 -4.66 -9.62
N ASP A 232 -14.07 -3.88 -8.59
CA ASP A 232 -15.35 -3.17 -8.53
C ASP A 232 -15.46 -2.09 -9.61
N LEU A 233 -14.38 -1.36 -9.90
CA LEU A 233 -14.37 -0.38 -10.98
C LEU A 233 -14.47 -1.04 -12.36
N ILE A 234 -13.73 -2.14 -12.58
CA ILE A 234 -13.86 -2.93 -13.82
C ILE A 234 -15.30 -3.41 -14.00
N SER A 235 -15.90 -3.95 -12.95
CA SER A 235 -17.28 -4.43 -12.95
C SER A 235 -18.28 -3.32 -13.32
N SER A 236 -18.07 -2.13 -12.76
CA SER A 236 -18.90 -0.95 -13.03
C SER A 236 -18.80 -0.50 -14.50
N TYR A 237 -17.59 -0.52 -15.08
CA TYR A 237 -17.40 -0.23 -16.50
C TYR A 237 -18.05 -1.26 -17.40
N GLU A 238 -17.83 -2.55 -17.11
CA GLU A 238 -18.34 -3.66 -17.91
C GLU A 238 -19.87 -3.69 -17.90
N ASN A 239 -20.49 -3.55 -16.73
CA ASN A 239 -21.94 -3.48 -16.59
C ASN A 239 -22.53 -2.22 -17.24
N GLY A 240 -21.94 -1.04 -16.95
CA GLY A 240 -22.41 0.23 -17.50
C GLY A 240 -22.37 0.26 -19.03
N PHE A 241 -21.29 -0.25 -19.63
CA PHE A 241 -21.19 -0.33 -21.08
C PHE A 241 -22.10 -1.43 -21.68
N ALA A 242 -22.32 -2.55 -20.98
CA ALA A 242 -23.27 -3.58 -21.40
C ALA A 242 -24.71 -3.04 -21.53
N ASP A 243 -25.18 -2.28 -20.53
CA ASP A 243 -26.48 -1.60 -20.58
C ASP A 243 -26.54 -0.53 -21.70
N PHE A 244 -25.47 0.25 -21.86
CA PHE A 244 -25.38 1.26 -22.90
C PHE A 244 -25.46 0.66 -24.32
N LEU A 245 -24.79 -0.48 -24.50
CA LEU A 245 -24.81 -1.27 -25.73
C LEU A 245 -26.20 -1.83 -26.03
N LYS A 246 -26.86 -2.42 -25.01
CA LYS A 246 -28.22 -2.95 -25.12
C LYS A 246 -29.19 -1.89 -25.62
N LYS A 247 -29.24 -0.73 -24.96
CA LYS A 247 -30.13 0.38 -25.30
C LYS A 247 -29.93 0.87 -26.74
N HIS A 248 -28.68 0.95 -27.19
CA HIS A 248 -28.38 1.37 -28.57
C HIS A 248 -28.78 0.31 -29.61
N SER A 249 -28.54 -0.97 -29.33
CA SER A 249 -28.91 -2.06 -30.23
C SER A 249 -30.43 -2.20 -30.37
N GLU A 250 -31.16 -2.10 -29.25
CA GLU A 250 -32.64 -2.14 -29.23
C GLU A 250 -33.23 -0.96 -30.00
N LYS A 251 -32.67 0.25 -29.86
CA LYS A 251 -33.11 1.44 -30.61
C LYS A 251 -32.91 1.30 -32.12
N LEU A 252 -31.82 0.66 -32.54
CA LEU A 252 -31.52 0.40 -33.96
C LEU A 252 -32.22 -0.86 -34.49
N ASN A 253 -32.82 -1.67 -33.60
CA ASN A 253 -33.43 -2.96 -33.87
C ASN A 253 -32.52 -3.93 -34.67
N ARG A 254 -31.21 -3.88 -34.39
CA ARG A 254 -30.20 -4.79 -34.98
C ARG A 254 -28.94 -4.86 -34.10
N LYS A 255 -28.11 -5.88 -34.35
CA LYS A 255 -26.76 -5.94 -33.79
C LYS A 255 -25.87 -4.84 -34.39
N LEU A 256 -24.91 -4.36 -33.60
CA LEU A 256 -23.91 -3.39 -34.02
C LEU A 256 -22.70 -4.08 -34.62
N ARG A 257 -22.10 -3.45 -35.64
CA ARG A 257 -20.77 -3.82 -36.14
C ARG A 257 -19.73 -3.50 -35.07
N LEU A 258 -18.62 -4.24 -35.08
CA LEU A 258 -17.52 -3.98 -34.13
C LEU A 258 -17.01 -2.53 -34.21
N SER A 259 -16.95 -1.92 -35.40
CA SER A 259 -16.57 -0.51 -35.56
C SER A 259 -17.56 0.45 -34.88
N GLU A 260 -18.86 0.19 -35.01
CA GLU A 260 -19.91 0.96 -34.37
C GLU A 260 -19.83 0.80 -32.84
N THR A 261 -19.60 -0.41 -32.35
CA THR A 261 -19.41 -0.67 -30.91
C THR A 261 -18.18 0.03 -30.35
N ASN A 262 -17.08 0.10 -31.11
CA ASN A 262 -15.89 0.84 -30.68
C ASN A 262 -16.16 2.34 -30.56
N ALA A 263 -16.82 2.94 -31.56
CA ALA A 263 -17.23 4.35 -31.51
C ALA A 263 -18.23 4.61 -30.36
N LEU A 264 -19.12 3.64 -30.10
CA LEU A 264 -20.05 3.70 -28.99
C LEU A 264 -19.32 3.65 -27.63
N PHE A 265 -18.27 2.85 -27.50
CA PHE A 265 -17.44 2.83 -26.31
C PHE A 265 -16.75 4.19 -26.08
N ASP A 266 -16.21 4.79 -27.14
CA ASP A 266 -15.56 6.11 -27.05
C ASP A 266 -16.56 7.19 -26.61
N HIS A 267 -17.80 7.10 -27.10
CA HIS A 267 -18.88 7.97 -26.63
C HIS A 267 -19.25 7.71 -25.16
N PHE A 268 -19.39 6.44 -24.76
CA PHE A 268 -19.64 6.06 -23.36
C PHE A 268 -18.55 6.59 -22.42
N GLU A 269 -17.29 6.44 -22.79
CA GLU A 269 -16.15 6.95 -22.02
C GLU A 269 -16.21 8.47 -21.91
N SER A 270 -16.50 9.18 -23.00
CA SER A 270 -16.62 10.64 -23.00
C SER A 270 -17.73 11.14 -22.07
N ILE A 271 -18.91 10.52 -22.07
CA ILE A 271 -20.04 10.99 -21.25
C ILE A 271 -19.91 10.59 -19.77
N THR A 272 -19.20 9.50 -19.48
CA THR A 272 -18.96 9.03 -18.11
C THR A 272 -17.65 9.54 -17.51
N ASN A 273 -16.87 10.30 -18.29
CA ASN A 273 -15.53 10.75 -17.91
C ASN A 273 -15.50 11.47 -16.55
N SER A 274 -16.36 12.48 -16.37
CA SER A 274 -16.39 13.27 -15.13
C SER A 274 -16.87 12.47 -13.92
N ILE A 275 -17.62 11.39 -14.13
CA ILE A 275 -18.10 10.50 -13.07
C ILE A 275 -16.98 9.57 -12.62
N TYR A 276 -16.25 8.99 -13.57
CA TYR A 276 -15.24 7.99 -13.27
C TYR A 276 -13.85 8.56 -13.01
N GLU A 277 -13.53 9.81 -13.35
CA GLU A 277 -12.18 10.34 -13.16
C GLU A 277 -11.66 10.20 -11.72
N PRO A 278 -12.40 10.60 -10.67
CA PRO A 278 -11.93 10.44 -9.29
C PRO A 278 -11.71 8.96 -8.92
N LEU A 279 -12.56 8.06 -9.42
CA LEU A 279 -12.46 6.62 -9.18
C LEU A 279 -11.26 6.01 -9.90
N ARG A 280 -10.98 6.45 -11.13
CA ARG A 280 -9.80 6.04 -11.90
C ARG A 280 -8.52 6.52 -11.24
N GLU A 281 -8.45 7.78 -10.79
CA GLU A 281 -7.29 8.29 -10.07
C GLU A 281 -7.03 7.50 -8.79
N LYS A 282 -8.08 7.24 -8.00
CA LYS A 282 -7.99 6.40 -6.80
C LYS A 282 -7.45 5.00 -7.13
N VAL A 283 -8.05 4.31 -8.11
CA VAL A 283 -7.64 2.96 -8.49
C VAL A 283 -6.22 2.91 -9.04
N ARG A 284 -5.81 3.90 -9.85
CA ARG A 284 -4.44 4.02 -10.36
C ARG A 284 -3.42 4.20 -9.22
N GLY A 285 -3.72 5.08 -8.27
CA GLY A 285 -2.88 5.30 -7.09
C GLY A 285 -2.76 4.06 -6.22
N LEU A 286 -3.89 3.44 -5.87
CA LEU A 286 -3.91 2.21 -5.06
C LEU A 286 -3.14 1.08 -5.75
N MET A 287 -3.42 0.82 -7.03
CA MET A 287 -2.77 -0.24 -7.78
C MET A 287 -1.26 -0.04 -7.85
N ALA A 288 -0.80 1.14 -8.28
CA ALA A 288 0.62 1.41 -8.44
C ALA A 288 1.37 1.43 -7.10
N SER A 289 0.75 1.96 -6.04
CA SER A 289 1.39 2.08 -4.72
C SER A 289 1.44 0.74 -3.99
N ARG A 290 0.35 -0.05 -4.03
CA ARG A 290 0.29 -1.38 -3.42
C ARG A 290 1.17 -2.38 -4.16
N ASP A 291 1.17 -2.38 -5.50
CA ASP A 291 2.04 -3.28 -6.28
C ASP A 291 3.52 -2.94 -6.07
N MET A 292 3.87 -1.65 -5.94
CA MET A 292 5.24 -1.25 -5.59
C MET A 292 5.63 -1.70 -4.17
N ALA A 293 4.76 -1.49 -3.18
CA ALA A 293 5.07 -1.79 -1.78
C ALA A 293 5.11 -3.30 -1.49
N PHE A 294 4.15 -4.06 -2.02
CA PHE A 294 3.96 -5.47 -1.67
C PHE A 294 4.53 -6.46 -2.68
N ARG A 295 4.59 -6.09 -3.96
CA ARG A 295 5.00 -7.00 -5.06
C ARG A 295 6.34 -6.62 -5.68
N ASP A 296 6.97 -5.53 -5.22
CA ASP A 296 8.16 -4.91 -5.84
C ASP A 296 7.95 -4.68 -7.35
N ALA A 297 6.73 -4.28 -7.74
CA ALA A 297 6.31 -4.13 -9.12
C ALA A 297 6.00 -2.67 -9.45
N LEU A 298 6.70 -2.12 -10.45
CA LEU A 298 6.56 -0.72 -10.88
C LEU A 298 5.74 -0.61 -12.16
N HIS A 299 4.71 0.24 -12.10
CA HIS A 299 3.91 0.62 -13.26
C HIS A 299 4.40 1.95 -13.81
N GLU A 300 5.24 1.92 -14.86
CA GLU A 300 5.84 3.14 -15.43
C GLU A 300 4.78 4.18 -15.84
N LYS A 301 3.65 3.75 -16.40
CA LYS A 301 2.55 4.64 -16.81
C LYS A 301 1.76 5.24 -15.65
N LEU A 302 1.86 4.65 -14.47
CA LEU A 302 1.15 5.07 -13.26
C LEU A 302 2.10 5.66 -12.21
N LYS A 303 3.38 5.87 -12.54
CA LYS A 303 4.40 6.35 -11.61
C LYS A 303 4.01 7.64 -10.88
N ASN A 304 3.35 8.56 -11.57
CA ASN A 304 2.92 9.84 -11.01
C ASN A 304 1.76 9.73 -10.00
N TYR A 305 1.13 8.55 -9.90
CA TYR A 305 0.06 8.28 -8.92
C TYR A 305 0.58 7.57 -7.68
N ILE A 306 1.87 7.20 -7.64
CA ILE A 306 2.44 6.45 -6.52
C ILE A 306 2.55 7.35 -5.29
N THR A 307 1.97 6.88 -4.18
CA THR A 307 2.07 7.49 -2.86
C THR A 307 2.54 6.45 -1.85
N HIS A 308 2.91 6.90 -0.65
CA HIS A 308 3.17 5.97 0.44
C HIS A 308 1.85 5.34 0.90
N LEU A 309 1.91 4.11 1.38
CA LEU A 309 0.78 3.44 2.00
C LEU A 309 0.64 3.88 3.44
N SER A 310 -0.59 4.04 3.91
CA SER A 310 -0.85 4.30 5.32
C SER A 310 -0.71 3.02 6.15
N THR A 311 -0.69 3.18 7.47
CA THR A 311 -0.68 2.05 8.40
C THR A 311 -1.88 1.13 8.19
N GLU A 312 -3.07 1.71 7.98
CA GLU A 312 -4.30 0.94 7.73
C GLU A 312 -4.22 0.12 6.45
N GLU A 313 -3.55 0.64 5.41
CA GLU A 313 -3.32 -0.09 4.16
C GLU A 313 -2.37 -1.28 4.37
N PHE A 314 -1.33 -1.14 5.20
CA PHE A 314 -0.50 -2.29 5.59
C PHE A 314 -1.30 -3.31 6.41
N ASP A 315 -2.04 -2.86 7.41
CA ASP A 315 -2.84 -3.73 8.29
C ASP A 315 -3.94 -4.47 7.51
N LYS A 316 -4.49 -3.85 6.47
CA LYS A 316 -5.48 -4.47 5.56
C LYS A 316 -4.96 -5.75 4.90
N PHE A 317 -3.66 -5.82 4.58
CA PHE A 317 -3.04 -6.96 3.89
C PHE A 317 -2.12 -7.81 4.77
N LEU A 318 -1.55 -7.26 5.85
CA LEU A 318 -0.56 -7.91 6.72
C LEU A 318 -0.97 -7.98 8.19
N GLY A 319 -2.05 -7.29 8.59
CA GLY A 319 -2.52 -7.23 9.97
C GLY A 319 -3.27 -8.48 10.44
N GLU A 320 -3.87 -8.41 11.63
CA GLU A 320 -4.55 -9.56 12.26
C GLU A 320 -5.80 -10.03 11.50
N LYS A 321 -6.53 -9.11 10.87
CA LYS A 321 -7.72 -9.43 10.06
C LYS A 321 -7.38 -10.02 8.69
N SER A 322 -6.13 -9.89 8.26
CA SER A 322 -5.63 -10.46 7.02
C SER A 322 -5.43 -11.97 7.20
N MET A 323 -6.16 -12.75 6.42
CA MET A 323 -6.16 -14.21 6.47
C MET A 323 -5.99 -14.79 5.08
N ASP A 324 -5.57 -16.04 5.01
CA ASP A 324 -5.49 -16.74 3.73
C ASP A 324 -6.90 -16.89 3.11
N LEU A 325 -6.98 -16.89 1.78
CA LEU A 325 -8.26 -17.00 1.08
C LEU A 325 -8.96 -18.33 1.39
N GLU A 326 -8.22 -19.43 1.48
CA GLU A 326 -8.78 -20.74 1.80
C GLU A 326 -9.40 -20.75 3.19
N GLU A 327 -8.66 -20.22 4.18
CA GLU A 327 -9.13 -20.05 5.55
C GLU A 327 -10.40 -19.19 5.60
N ARG A 328 -10.45 -18.08 4.84
CA ARG A 328 -11.64 -17.23 4.77
C ARG A 328 -12.85 -17.96 4.19
N ILE A 329 -12.64 -18.73 3.14
CA ILE A 329 -13.72 -19.51 2.50
C ILE A 329 -14.25 -20.55 3.48
N LEU A 330 -13.37 -21.26 4.20
CA LEU A 330 -13.75 -22.23 5.21
C LEU A 330 -14.57 -21.59 6.34
N ASN A 331 -14.12 -20.45 6.85
CA ASN A 331 -14.83 -19.69 7.90
C ASN A 331 -16.22 -19.20 7.47
N ASN A 332 -16.45 -19.02 6.17
CA ASN A 332 -17.69 -18.48 5.62
C ASN A 332 -18.49 -19.50 4.79
N ILE A 333 -18.11 -20.78 4.81
CA ILE A 333 -18.65 -21.80 3.89
C ILE A 333 -20.16 -21.97 4.02
N ASP A 334 -20.70 -21.82 5.23
CA ASP A 334 -22.13 -21.95 5.50
C ASP A 334 -22.94 -20.73 5.04
N VAL A 335 -22.31 -19.57 4.90
CA VAL A 335 -22.91 -18.41 4.21
C VAL A 335 -23.02 -18.70 2.72
N PHE A 336 -21.95 -19.23 2.11
CA PHE A 336 -21.95 -19.58 0.68
C PHE A 336 -22.94 -20.69 0.32
N LYS A 337 -23.03 -21.74 1.14
CA LYS A 337 -24.03 -22.80 0.95
C LYS A 337 -25.46 -22.26 0.98
N ARG A 338 -25.74 -21.26 1.83
CA ARG A 338 -27.05 -20.60 1.89
C ARG A 338 -27.33 -19.74 0.65
N LEU A 339 -26.32 -19.05 0.12
CA LEU A 339 -26.46 -18.25 -1.09
C LEU A 339 -26.63 -19.10 -2.37
N LYS A 340 -26.03 -20.29 -2.43
CA LYS A 340 -26.18 -21.23 -3.56
C LYS A 340 -27.59 -21.85 -3.65
N ASN A 341 -28.30 -21.93 -2.53
CA ASN A 341 -29.64 -22.51 -2.44
C ASN A 341 -30.77 -21.48 -2.60
N ARG A 342 -30.43 -20.24 -2.96
CA ARG A 342 -31.36 -19.21 -3.46
C ARG A 342 -31.16 -19.06 -4.95
#